data_AF-A0A177ACZ1-F1
#
_entry.id   AF-A0A177ACZ1-F1
#
_cell.length_a   1.000
_cell.length_b   1.000
_cell.length_c   1.000
_cell.angle_alpha   90.00
_cell.angle_beta   90.00
_cell.angle_gamma   90.00
#
_symmetry.space_group_name_H-M   'P 1'
#
loop_
_entity.id
_entity.type
_entity.pdbx_description
1 polymer ?
#
loop_
_entity_poly.entity_id
_entity_poly.type
_entity_poly.pdbx_seq_one_letter_code
_entity_poly.pdbx_strand_id
1 'polypeptide(L)'
;MSSHAIHHALLRPCVLHILRAAGYHSTKPSVLDALTDIAGRYMLLLATSTANHAAADPTELGISIADVRLAMQDCAAFVPEKVWEDQVFDGEEDVRGVEVFVEWARGEANREIRRVALEGGDEGRDDYLTTLKKKHDKGDEESRYTGTIIGHEAEPRVIPVEGGDITSLKEWADILHKNATRQVVSSEDTSRRQSSELSSVGDGDQDMEGMVFS
;
A
#
# COMPACT_ATOMS: atom_id res chain seq x y z
N MET A 1 0.91 12.70 -14.51
CA MET A 1 0.27 11.36 -14.59
C MET A 1 -0.17 10.97 -13.19
N SER A 2 -1.37 10.38 -13.03
CA SER A 2 -1.79 9.84 -11.73
C SER A 2 -0.91 8.64 -11.36
N SER A 3 -0.58 8.47 -10.08
CA SER A 3 0.18 7.31 -9.56
C SER A 3 -0.42 5.98 -10.03
N HIS A 4 -1.75 5.86 -10.01
CA HIS A 4 -2.47 4.69 -10.50
C HIS A 4 -2.17 4.34 -11.97
N ALA A 5 -2.03 5.36 -12.83
CA ALA A 5 -1.75 5.15 -14.25
C ALA A 5 -0.33 4.61 -14.47
N ILE A 6 0.62 4.98 -13.61
CA ILE A 6 2.01 4.50 -13.67
C ILE A 6 2.06 3.04 -13.23
N HIS A 7 1.45 2.70 -12.10
CA HIS A 7 1.41 1.32 -11.61
C HIS A 7 0.73 0.38 -12.60
N HIS A 8 -0.39 0.81 -13.20
CA HIS A 8 -1.06 0.05 -14.26
C HIS A 8 -0.16 -0.14 -15.49
N ALA A 9 0.50 0.93 -15.94
CA ALA A 9 1.41 0.86 -17.09
C ALA A 9 2.63 -0.06 -16.84
N LEU A 10 3.14 -0.13 -15.60
CA LEU A 10 4.23 -1.04 -15.23
C LEU A 10 3.76 -2.49 -15.09
N LEU A 11 2.53 -2.72 -14.63
CA LEU A 11 1.96 -4.05 -14.47
C LEU A 11 1.54 -4.68 -15.80
N ARG A 12 1.09 -3.86 -16.76
CA ARG A 12 0.62 -4.30 -18.07
C ARG A 12 1.64 -5.20 -18.82
N PRO A 13 2.94 -4.86 -18.91
CA PRO A 13 3.97 -5.75 -19.45
C PRO A 13 4.10 -7.09 -18.70
N CYS A 14 4.03 -7.08 -17.37
CA CYS A 14 4.13 -8.30 -16.56
C CYS A 14 2.97 -9.26 -16.88
N VAL A 15 1.73 -8.75 -16.93
CA VAL A 15 0.55 -9.54 -17.31
C VAL A 15 0.68 -10.07 -18.74
N LEU A 16 1.20 -9.26 -19.67
CA LEU A 16 1.44 -9.70 -21.05
C LEU A 16 2.47 -10.84 -21.12
N HIS A 17 3.56 -10.78 -20.35
CA HIS A 17 4.58 -11.83 -20.32
C HIS A 17 4.02 -13.14 -19.74
N ILE A 18 3.23 -13.06 -18.68
CA ILE A 18 2.54 -14.22 -18.10
C ILE A 18 1.60 -14.87 -19.13
N LEU A 19 0.80 -14.07 -19.82
CA LEU A 19 -0.12 -14.57 -20.85
C LEU A 19 0.61 -15.21 -22.03
N ARG A 20 1.71 -14.61 -22.50
CA ARG A 20 2.52 -15.20 -23.57
C ARG A 20 3.17 -16.52 -23.16
N ALA A 21 3.72 -16.61 -21.95
CA ALA A 21 4.29 -17.84 -21.42
C ALA A 21 3.22 -18.94 -21.25
N ALA A 22 1.97 -18.56 -20.97
CA ALA A 22 0.82 -19.47 -20.96
C ALA A 22 0.32 -19.87 -22.37
N GLY A 23 0.93 -19.36 -23.45
CA GLY A 23 0.58 -19.69 -24.84
C GLY A 23 -0.43 -18.75 -25.50
N TYR A 24 -0.76 -17.61 -24.88
CA TYR A 24 -1.61 -16.58 -25.51
C TYR A 24 -0.75 -15.61 -26.34
N HIS A 25 -0.83 -15.73 -27.66
CA HIS A 25 0.01 -14.96 -28.59
C HIS A 25 -0.66 -13.67 -29.10
N SER A 26 -1.97 -13.53 -28.94
CA SER A 26 -2.74 -12.35 -29.37
C SER A 26 -3.94 -12.12 -28.46
N THR A 27 -4.24 -10.86 -28.17
CA THR A 27 -5.41 -10.44 -27.40
C THR A 27 -5.81 -9.02 -27.76
N LYS A 28 -7.07 -8.64 -27.53
CA LYS A 28 -7.52 -7.26 -27.71
C LYS A 28 -6.90 -6.38 -26.61
N PRO A 29 -6.46 -5.15 -26.90
CA PRO A 29 -5.90 -4.25 -25.88
C PRO A 29 -6.80 -4.06 -24.66
N SER A 30 -8.12 -3.98 -24.88
CA SER A 30 -9.12 -3.84 -23.80
C SER A 30 -9.15 -5.02 -22.82
N VAL A 31 -8.88 -6.26 -23.29
CA VAL A 31 -8.84 -7.45 -22.43
C VAL A 31 -7.58 -7.43 -21.59
N LEU A 32 -6.44 -7.06 -22.18
CA LEU A 32 -5.19 -6.91 -21.44
C LEU A 32 -5.31 -5.82 -20.35
N ASP A 33 -5.94 -4.70 -20.68
CA ASP A 33 -6.16 -3.60 -19.74
C ASP A 33 -7.09 -4.00 -18.59
N ALA A 34 -8.15 -4.77 -18.88
CA ALA A 34 -9.05 -5.31 -17.86
C ALA A 34 -8.35 -6.32 -16.93
N LEU A 35 -7.56 -7.25 -17.49
CA LEU A 35 -6.78 -8.20 -16.69
C LEU A 35 -5.73 -7.49 -15.83
N THR A 36 -5.10 -6.45 -16.35
CA THR A 36 -4.14 -5.63 -15.61
C THR A 36 -4.83 -4.89 -14.45
N ASP A 37 -6.04 -4.37 -14.67
CA ASP A 37 -6.83 -3.73 -13.60
C ASP A 37 -7.23 -4.74 -12.51
N ILE A 38 -7.70 -5.93 -12.90
CA ILE A 38 -8.03 -7.01 -11.96
C ILE A 38 -6.80 -7.41 -11.15
N ALA A 39 -5.65 -7.61 -11.80
CA ALA A 39 -4.40 -7.97 -11.12
C ALA A 39 -3.97 -6.89 -10.12
N GLY A 40 -4.08 -5.61 -10.48
CA GLY A 40 -3.80 -4.49 -9.59
C GLY A 40 -4.71 -4.49 -8.34
N ARG A 41 -6.02 -4.65 -8.54
CA ARG A 41 -6.99 -4.74 -7.44
C ARG A 41 -6.77 -5.96 -6.56
N TYR A 42 -6.38 -7.10 -7.14
CA TYR A 42 -6.08 -8.31 -6.40
C TYR A 42 -4.83 -8.16 -5.53
N MET A 43 -3.77 -7.52 -6.04
CA MET A 43 -2.60 -7.20 -5.22
C MET A 43 -2.92 -6.26 -4.06
N LEU A 44 -3.81 -5.28 -4.27
CA LEU A 44 -4.28 -4.40 -3.20
C LEU A 44 -5.10 -5.16 -2.15
N LEU A 45 -5.95 -6.09 -2.60
CA LEU A 45 -6.73 -6.97 -1.71
C LEU A 45 -5.80 -7.81 -0.84
N LEU A 46 -4.80 -8.47 -1.43
CA LEU A 46 -3.80 -9.26 -0.72
C LEU A 46 -3.03 -8.43 0.30
N ALA A 47 -2.56 -7.23 -0.08
CA ALA A 47 -1.84 -6.34 0.83
C ALA A 47 -2.71 -5.89 2.01
N THR A 48 -3.98 -5.58 1.76
CA THR A 48 -4.93 -5.16 2.80
C THR A 48 -5.24 -6.31 3.75
N SER A 49 -5.50 -7.52 3.21
CA SER A 49 -5.73 -8.71 4.02
C SER A 49 -4.51 -9.08 4.86
N THR A 50 -3.30 -9.01 4.28
CA THR A 50 -2.03 -9.22 5.01
C THR A 50 -1.89 -8.23 6.17
N ALA A 51 -2.16 -6.95 5.94
CA ALA A 51 -2.09 -5.94 6.99
C ALA A 51 -3.12 -6.18 8.11
N ASN A 52 -4.31 -6.68 7.77
CA ASN A 52 -5.34 -7.03 8.74
C ASN A 52 -4.93 -8.23 9.61
N HIS A 53 -4.29 -9.27 9.03
CA HIS A 53 -3.76 -10.40 9.82
C HIS A 53 -2.63 -9.96 10.75
N ALA A 54 -1.68 -9.17 10.25
CA ALA A 54 -0.59 -8.64 11.06
C ALA A 54 -1.12 -7.76 12.21
N ALA A 55 -2.17 -6.97 11.98
CA ALA A 55 -2.79 -6.15 13.01
C ALA A 55 -3.61 -6.97 14.04
N ALA A 56 -3.99 -8.20 13.71
CA ALA A 56 -4.73 -9.09 14.60
C ALA A 56 -3.81 -9.82 15.59
N ASP A 57 -2.51 -9.91 15.31
CA ASP A 57 -1.54 -10.48 16.25
C ASP A 57 -1.05 -9.39 17.24
N PRO A 58 -1.40 -9.50 18.53
CA PRO A 58 -0.94 -8.54 19.53
C PRO A 58 0.51 -8.76 19.98
N THR A 59 1.16 -9.85 19.55
CA THR A 59 2.49 -10.25 20.04
C THR A 59 3.63 -9.78 19.16
N GLU A 60 3.41 -9.58 17.87
CA GLU A 60 4.43 -9.18 16.90
C GLU A 60 4.05 -7.86 16.21
N LEU A 61 4.88 -6.83 16.40
CA LEU A 61 4.74 -5.54 15.70
C LEU A 61 5.44 -5.64 14.34
N GLY A 62 4.78 -6.25 13.35
CA GLY A 62 5.33 -6.37 12.00
C GLY A 62 4.48 -7.24 11.07
N ILE A 63 4.75 -7.15 9.77
CA ILE A 63 4.17 -8.07 8.79
C ILE A 63 5.09 -9.28 8.68
N SER A 64 4.55 -10.45 8.98
CA SER A 64 5.24 -11.74 8.91
C SER A 64 4.89 -12.50 7.62
N ILE A 65 5.64 -13.56 7.34
CA ILE A 65 5.32 -14.50 6.24
C ILE A 65 4.02 -15.26 6.53
N ALA A 66 3.68 -15.47 7.81
CA ALA A 66 2.44 -16.14 8.19
C ALA A 66 1.22 -15.29 7.82
N ASP A 67 1.30 -13.97 7.98
CA ASP A 67 0.23 -13.03 7.59
C ASP A 67 -0.04 -13.06 6.09
N VAL A 68 1.04 -13.11 5.29
CA VAL A 68 0.94 -13.22 3.82
C VAL A 68 0.31 -14.55 3.44
N ARG A 69 0.71 -15.64 4.08
CA ARG A 69 0.14 -16.98 3.84
C ARG A 69 -1.36 -17.01 4.15
N LEU A 70 -1.77 -16.50 5.31
CA LEU A 70 -3.17 -16.41 5.71
C LEU A 70 -3.97 -15.56 4.71
N ALA A 71 -3.44 -14.40 4.32
CA ALA A 71 -4.07 -13.56 3.31
C ALA A 71 -4.24 -14.29 1.96
N MET A 72 -3.25 -15.08 1.57
CA MET A 72 -3.32 -15.89 0.34
C MET A 72 -4.35 -17.02 0.45
N GLN A 73 -4.60 -17.59 1.62
CA GLN A 73 -5.70 -18.54 1.83
C GLN A 73 -7.07 -17.86 1.78
N ASP A 74 -7.23 -16.74 2.50
CA ASP A 74 -8.48 -15.96 2.55
C ASP A 74 -8.86 -15.41 1.17
N CYS A 75 -7.86 -15.01 0.37
CA CYS A 75 -8.06 -14.53 -1.01
C CYS A 75 -8.11 -15.66 -2.05
N ALA A 76 -8.26 -16.92 -1.61
CA ALA A 76 -8.33 -18.13 -2.44
C ALA A 76 -7.17 -18.32 -3.42
N ALA A 77 -5.99 -17.75 -3.11
CA ALA A 77 -4.75 -18.02 -3.84
C ALA A 77 -4.20 -19.41 -3.47
N PHE A 78 -4.31 -19.78 -2.20
CA PHE A 78 -4.02 -21.11 -1.68
C PHE A 78 -5.32 -21.77 -1.27
N VAL A 79 -5.60 -22.93 -1.84
CA VAL A 79 -6.78 -23.71 -1.47
C VAL A 79 -6.32 -24.76 -0.45
N PRO A 80 -6.75 -24.67 0.82
CA PRO A 80 -6.50 -25.74 1.78
C PRO A 80 -7.29 -26.99 1.36
N GLU A 81 -6.65 -28.14 1.39
CA GLU A 81 -7.26 -29.43 1.07
C GLU A 81 -7.85 -30.09 2.33
N LYS A 82 -7.32 -29.77 3.53
CA LYS A 82 -7.91 -30.14 4.82
C LYS A 82 -8.84 -29.04 5.33
N VAL A 83 -9.98 -29.44 5.87
CA VAL A 83 -10.88 -28.51 6.56
C VAL A 83 -10.22 -28.04 7.87
N TRP A 84 -10.60 -26.86 8.35
CA TRP A 84 -10.03 -26.26 9.56
C TRP A 84 -10.10 -27.19 10.78
N GLU A 85 -11.22 -27.91 10.95
CA GLU A 85 -11.44 -28.81 12.08
C GLU A 85 -10.42 -29.96 12.09
N ASP A 86 -10.11 -30.53 10.93
CA ASP A 86 -9.12 -31.60 10.81
C ASP A 86 -7.71 -31.10 11.14
N GLN A 87 -7.36 -29.88 10.70
CA GLN A 87 -6.07 -29.27 11.02
C GLN A 87 -5.91 -29.02 12.53
N VAL A 88 -6.98 -28.58 13.20
CA VAL A 88 -6.99 -28.38 14.66
C VAL A 88 -6.92 -29.71 15.40
N PHE A 89 -7.60 -30.75 14.91
CA PHE A 89 -7.59 -32.08 15.53
C PHE A 89 -6.22 -32.76 15.40
N ASP A 90 -5.62 -32.74 14.20
CA ASP A 90 -4.30 -33.32 13.94
C ASP A 90 -3.16 -32.47 14.54
N GLY A 91 -3.41 -31.18 14.79
CA GLY A 91 -2.39 -30.22 15.20
C GLY A 91 -1.39 -29.87 14.09
N GLU A 92 -1.75 -30.16 12.84
CA GLU A 92 -0.90 -29.95 11.66
C GLU A 92 -1.56 -28.96 10.70
N GLU A 93 -0.87 -27.86 10.39
CA GLU A 93 -1.32 -26.88 9.39
C GLU A 93 -1.18 -27.44 7.97
N ASP A 94 -2.19 -27.18 7.13
CA ASP A 94 -2.16 -27.57 5.72
C ASP A 94 -1.31 -26.60 4.89
N VAL A 95 -0.09 -27.04 4.57
CA VAL A 95 0.89 -26.27 3.78
C VAL A 95 0.91 -26.63 2.30
N ARG A 96 0.08 -27.57 1.82
CA ARG A 96 0.13 -28.06 0.43
C ARG A 96 -0.07 -26.95 -0.60
N GLY A 97 -0.96 -25.99 -0.34
CA GLY A 97 -1.14 -24.82 -1.21
C GLY A 97 0.14 -23.98 -1.36
N VAL A 98 0.92 -23.88 -0.27
CA VAL A 98 2.24 -23.21 -0.28
C VAL A 98 3.26 -24.03 -1.05
N GLU A 99 3.27 -25.36 -0.89
CA GLU A 99 4.15 -26.26 -1.63
C GLU A 99 3.93 -26.15 -3.14
N VAL A 100 2.67 -26.18 -3.58
CA VAL A 100 2.29 -26.01 -5.00
C VAL A 100 2.75 -24.64 -5.52
N PHE A 101 2.60 -23.58 -4.72
CA PHE A 101 3.10 -22.27 -5.10
C PHE A 101 4.62 -22.21 -5.22
N VAL A 102 5.35 -22.83 -4.29
CA VAL A 102 6.81 -22.92 -4.34
C VAL A 102 7.27 -23.74 -5.55
N GLU A 103 6.57 -24.83 -5.85
CA GLU A 103 6.82 -25.64 -7.05
C GLU A 103 6.58 -24.82 -8.31
N TRP A 104 5.47 -24.10 -8.42
CA TRP A 104 5.20 -23.21 -9.56
C TRP A 104 6.28 -22.11 -9.68
N ALA A 105 6.66 -21.48 -8.57
CA ALA A 105 7.61 -20.38 -8.54
C ALA A 105 9.03 -20.83 -8.93
N ARG A 106 9.43 -22.05 -8.58
CA ARG A 106 10.74 -22.64 -8.94
C ARG A 106 10.71 -23.46 -10.23
N GLY A 107 9.52 -23.83 -10.68
CA GLY A 107 9.29 -24.77 -11.77
C GLY A 107 9.43 -24.17 -13.15
N GLU A 108 9.02 -24.97 -14.12
CA GLU A 108 9.16 -24.66 -15.55
C GLU A 108 8.30 -23.47 -15.97
N ALA A 109 7.09 -23.36 -15.42
CA ALA A 109 6.16 -22.28 -15.71
C ALA A 109 6.77 -20.88 -15.43
N ASN A 110 7.32 -20.67 -14.23
CA ASN A 110 7.94 -19.38 -13.90
C ASN A 110 9.26 -19.16 -14.66
N ARG A 111 10.00 -20.23 -14.96
CA ARG A 111 11.18 -20.13 -15.83
C ARG A 111 10.81 -19.65 -17.23
N GLU A 112 9.70 -20.14 -17.77
CA GLU A 112 9.19 -19.73 -19.07
C GLU A 112 8.70 -18.27 -19.06
N ILE A 113 7.99 -17.85 -18.01
CA ILE A 113 7.61 -16.43 -17.83
C ILE A 113 8.84 -15.53 -17.84
N ARG A 114 9.91 -15.91 -17.13
CA ARG A 114 11.19 -15.18 -17.14
C ARG A 114 11.83 -15.17 -18.52
N ARG A 115 11.85 -16.31 -19.22
CA ARG A 115 12.39 -16.40 -20.59
C ARG A 115 11.68 -15.42 -21.52
N VAL A 116 10.34 -15.44 -21.52
CA VAL A 116 9.52 -14.55 -22.36
C VAL A 116 9.69 -13.08 -21.99
N ALA A 117 9.82 -12.77 -20.70
CA ALA A 117 10.05 -11.41 -20.24
C ALA A 117 11.41 -10.84 -20.68
N LEU A 118 12.44 -11.69 -20.77
CA LEU A 118 13.80 -11.31 -21.16
C LEU A 118 14.03 -11.34 -22.68
N GLU A 119 13.37 -12.25 -23.41
CA GLU A 119 13.44 -12.32 -24.88
C GLU A 119 12.77 -11.15 -25.61
N GLY A 120 11.97 -10.34 -24.91
CA GLY A 120 11.39 -9.12 -25.46
C GLY A 120 12.39 -7.97 -25.66
N GLY A 121 13.60 -8.08 -25.09
CA GLY A 121 14.73 -7.18 -25.31
C GLY A 121 15.71 -7.80 -26.32
N ASP A 122 16.18 -6.99 -27.26
CA ASP A 122 17.19 -7.37 -28.24
C ASP A 122 18.32 -8.17 -27.56
N GLU A 123 18.44 -9.45 -27.93
CA GLU A 123 19.47 -10.38 -27.47
C GLU A 123 19.55 -10.68 -25.95
N GLY A 124 18.43 -10.68 -25.21
CA GLY A 124 18.37 -11.28 -23.86
C GLY A 124 19.35 -10.71 -22.82
N ARG A 125 19.94 -9.54 -23.13
CA ARG A 125 21.01 -8.90 -22.36
C ARG A 125 20.50 -7.79 -21.44
N ASP A 126 19.30 -7.29 -21.71
CA ASP A 126 18.75 -6.08 -21.11
C ASP A 126 17.27 -6.29 -20.69
N ASP A 127 16.94 -6.02 -19.43
CA ASP A 127 15.57 -6.05 -18.92
C ASP A 127 14.65 -5.09 -19.69
N TYR A 128 13.36 -5.42 -19.83
CA TYR A 128 12.35 -4.60 -20.54
C TYR A 128 12.37 -3.11 -20.15
N LEU A 129 12.56 -2.80 -18.85
CA LEU A 129 12.71 -1.42 -18.38
C LEU A 129 13.98 -0.75 -18.89
N THR A 130 15.10 -1.48 -18.94
CA THR A 130 16.35 -0.97 -19.50
C THR A 130 16.25 -0.80 -21.02
N THR A 131 15.55 -1.70 -21.73
CA THR A 131 15.24 -1.52 -23.15
C THR A 131 14.35 -0.30 -23.39
N LEU A 132 13.33 -0.08 -22.54
CA LEU A 132 12.49 1.11 -22.59
C LEU A 132 13.29 2.39 -22.32
N LYS A 133 14.16 2.36 -21.30
CA LYS A 133 15.07 3.48 -20.98
C LYS A 133 15.94 3.79 -22.20
N LYS A 134 16.66 2.78 -22.73
CA LYS A 134 17.53 2.92 -23.93
C LYS A 134 16.78 3.40 -25.17
N LYS A 135 15.56 2.92 -25.42
CA LYS A 135 14.73 3.40 -26.56
C LYS A 135 14.31 4.86 -26.42
N HIS A 136 14.15 5.34 -25.19
CA HIS A 136 13.81 6.72 -24.90
C HIS A 136 15.04 7.61 -24.64
N ASP A 137 16.24 7.02 -24.60
CA ASP A 137 17.54 7.66 -24.31
C ASP A 137 18.16 8.27 -25.58
N LYS A 138 17.47 9.26 -26.17
CA LYS A 138 18.01 10.05 -27.30
C LYS A 138 18.64 11.39 -26.87
N GLY A 139 18.90 11.60 -25.58
CA GLY A 139 19.54 12.81 -25.04
C GLY A 139 19.75 12.75 -23.53
N ASP A 140 20.45 13.75 -22.99
CA ASP A 140 20.81 13.95 -21.57
C ASP A 140 19.56 14.13 -20.68
N GLU A 141 18.87 13.02 -20.42
CA GLU A 141 17.51 12.99 -19.87
C GLU A 141 17.41 12.24 -18.54
N GLU A 142 18.52 11.77 -17.96
CA GLU A 142 18.53 11.21 -16.61
C GLU A 142 18.04 12.26 -15.57
N SER A 143 18.36 13.53 -15.82
CA SER A 143 17.85 14.71 -15.11
C SER A 143 16.33 14.89 -15.17
N ARG A 144 15.65 14.35 -16.19
CA ARG A 144 14.20 14.49 -16.37
C ARG A 144 13.40 13.60 -15.42
N TYR A 145 14.02 12.51 -15.00
CA TYR A 145 13.44 11.55 -14.08
C TYR A 145 13.77 11.89 -12.62
N THR A 146 14.70 12.80 -12.37
CA THR A 146 15.02 13.33 -11.05
C THR A 146 13.78 13.91 -10.37
N GLY A 147 13.49 13.47 -9.15
CA GLY A 147 12.28 13.86 -8.41
C GLY A 147 11.00 13.15 -8.84
N THR A 148 11.08 12.17 -9.73
CA THR A 148 9.96 11.28 -10.09
C THR A 148 10.13 9.90 -9.44
N ILE A 149 9.04 9.13 -9.36
CA ILE A 149 9.01 7.77 -8.79
C ILE A 149 9.97 6.78 -9.52
N ILE A 150 10.44 7.12 -10.72
CA ILE A 150 11.28 6.26 -11.57
C ILE A 150 12.76 6.68 -11.53
N GLY A 151 13.08 7.92 -11.13
CA GLY A 151 14.45 8.44 -11.11
C GLY A 151 15.02 8.60 -9.70
N HIS A 152 16.16 9.29 -9.61
CA HIS A 152 16.79 9.58 -8.31
C HIS A 152 15.95 10.62 -7.54
N GLU A 153 15.95 10.53 -6.21
CA GLU A 153 15.36 11.59 -5.37
C GLU A 153 16.00 12.93 -5.74
N ALA A 154 15.15 13.94 -5.94
CA ALA A 154 15.64 15.29 -6.19
C ALA A 154 16.34 15.80 -4.92
N GLU A 155 17.53 16.37 -5.09
CA GLU A 155 18.20 17.07 -3.99
C GLU A 155 17.22 18.11 -3.40
N PRO A 156 17.06 18.16 -2.06
CA PRO A 156 16.10 19.06 -1.43
C PRO A 156 16.50 20.52 -1.68
N ARG A 157 15.88 21.15 -2.69
CA ARG A 157 16.02 22.59 -2.94
C ARG A 157 15.40 23.36 -1.78
N VAL A 158 16.23 24.12 -1.07
CA VAL A 158 15.76 25.08 -0.06
C VAL A 158 15.00 26.16 -0.80
N ILE A 159 13.67 26.19 -0.65
CA ILE A 159 12.82 27.26 -1.19
C ILE A 159 12.91 28.42 -0.18
N PRO A 160 13.58 29.54 -0.51
CA PRO A 160 13.50 30.74 0.33
C PRO A 160 12.06 31.29 0.24
N VAL A 161 11.47 31.57 1.40
CA VAL A 161 10.13 32.18 1.46
C VAL A 161 10.30 33.67 1.15
N GLU A 162 9.98 34.10 -0.07
CA GLU A 162 9.98 35.53 -0.39
C GLU A 162 8.82 36.23 0.36
N GLY A 163 9.16 37.09 1.33
CA GLY A 163 8.20 37.97 1.99
C GLY A 163 8.17 37.97 3.52
N GLY A 164 9.14 37.35 4.22
CA GLY A 164 9.24 37.45 5.69
C GLY A 164 10.62 37.06 6.23
N ASP A 165 10.87 37.33 7.52
CA ASP A 165 12.16 37.12 8.20
C ASP A 165 12.59 35.64 8.32
N ILE A 166 11.76 34.69 7.87
CA ILE A 166 12.01 33.25 7.96
C ILE A 166 12.51 32.75 6.61
N THR A 167 13.76 32.30 6.57
CA THR A 167 14.48 32.04 5.31
C THR A 167 14.37 30.60 4.82
N SER A 168 13.81 29.68 5.62
CA SER A 168 13.59 28.29 5.21
C SER A 168 12.42 27.60 5.93
N LEU A 169 11.81 26.62 5.24
CA LEU A 169 10.76 25.75 5.80
C LEU A 169 11.21 24.97 7.04
N LYS A 170 12.50 24.63 7.15
CA LYS A 170 13.07 23.95 8.33
C LYS A 170 13.07 24.87 9.54
N GLU A 171 13.44 26.13 9.36
CA GLU A 171 13.43 27.14 10.42
C GLU A 171 12.00 27.40 10.92
N TRP A 172 11.02 27.46 10.00
CA TRP A 172 9.60 27.55 10.36
C TRP A 172 9.10 26.32 11.14
N ALA A 173 9.47 25.11 10.69
CA ALA A 173 9.12 23.87 11.37
C ALA A 173 9.75 23.79 12.77
N ASP A 174 10.99 24.25 12.94
CA ASP A 174 11.66 24.32 14.25
C ASP A 174 11.00 25.35 15.18
N ILE A 175 10.53 26.49 14.66
CA ILE A 175 9.76 27.47 15.44
C ILE A 175 8.44 26.86 15.91
N LEU A 176 7.75 26.12 15.05
CA LEU A 176 6.51 25.41 15.39
C LEU A 176 6.75 24.35 16.47
N HIS A 177 7.78 23.52 16.33
CA HIS A 177 8.14 22.52 17.34
C HIS A 177 8.54 23.17 18.67
N LYS A 178 9.35 24.24 18.64
CA LYS A 178 9.72 25.00 19.86
C LYS A 178 8.50 25.61 20.55
N ASN A 179 7.54 26.15 19.80
CA ASN A 179 6.30 26.70 20.36
C ASN A 179 5.38 25.60 20.92
N ALA A 180 5.29 24.44 20.27
CA ALA A 180 4.55 23.29 20.77
C ALA A 180 5.16 22.74 22.07
N THR A 181 6.49 22.59 22.13
CA THR A 181 7.18 22.21 23.37
C THR A 181 6.98 23.24 24.48
N ARG A 182 6.98 24.54 24.15
CA ARG A 182 6.74 25.62 25.12
C ARG A 182 5.32 25.64 25.69
N GLN A 183 4.31 25.21 24.93
CA GLN A 183 2.94 25.01 25.45
C GLN A 183 2.89 23.86 26.45
N VAL A 184 3.58 22.75 26.18
CA VAL A 184 3.57 21.57 27.07
C VAL A 184 4.19 21.88 28.44
N VAL A 185 5.27 22.67 28.51
CA VAL A 185 5.90 23.04 29.81
C VAL A 185 5.06 24.05 30.60
N SER A 186 4.12 24.76 29.97
CA SER A 186 3.23 25.71 30.66
C SER A 186 1.98 25.07 31.28
N SER A 187 1.70 23.80 30.96
CA SER A 187 0.49 23.09 31.41
C SER A 187 0.65 22.33 32.73
N GLU A 188 1.86 22.27 33.30
CA GLU A 188 2.10 21.56 34.57
C GLU A 188 1.90 22.41 35.83
N ASP A 189 1.57 23.71 35.72
CA ASP A 189 1.43 24.59 36.90
C ASP A 189 0.24 25.55 36.81
N THR A 190 -0.98 24.99 36.82
CA THR A 190 -2.19 25.71 37.23
C THR A 190 -3.34 24.73 37.49
N SER A 191 -3.31 24.13 38.67
CA SER A 191 -4.50 23.56 39.29
C SER A 191 -5.56 24.65 39.53
N ARG A 192 -6.82 24.33 39.20
CA ARG A 192 -8.06 25.09 39.46
C ARG A 192 -8.35 26.30 38.56
N ARG A 193 -9.21 26.09 37.57
CA ARG A 193 -10.49 26.82 37.46
C ARG A 193 -11.47 26.07 36.55
N GLN A 194 -12.65 25.81 37.10
CA GLN A 194 -13.84 25.37 36.37
C GLN A 194 -14.28 26.48 35.42
N SER A 195 -14.62 26.12 34.19
CA SER A 195 -15.42 26.95 33.29
C SER A 195 -16.61 26.14 32.82
N SER A 196 -17.64 26.20 33.66
CA SER A 196 -19.02 25.88 33.35
C SER A 196 -19.74 27.19 33.02
N GLU A 197 -19.76 27.58 31.76
CA GLU A 197 -20.68 28.58 31.22
C GLU A 197 -21.00 28.18 29.78
N LEU A 198 -22.28 27.91 29.52
CA LEU A 198 -23.01 27.87 28.23
C LEU A 198 -24.04 26.71 28.22
N SER A 199 -25.07 26.83 29.06
CA SER A 199 -26.42 26.32 28.78
C SER A 199 -27.41 27.01 29.74
N SER A 200 -27.71 28.26 29.44
CA SER A 200 -28.82 29.02 30.01
C SER A 200 -29.48 29.79 28.88
N VAL A 201 -30.61 29.27 28.39
CA VAL A 201 -31.77 30.00 27.84
C VAL A 201 -32.87 28.95 27.64
N GLY A 202 -33.96 29.05 28.38
CA GLY A 202 -35.14 28.21 28.21
C GLY A 202 -36.01 28.09 29.46
N ASP A 203 -36.29 29.24 30.08
CA ASP A 203 -37.21 29.41 31.21
C ASP A 203 -38.66 29.13 30.77
N GLY A 204 -39.41 28.39 31.58
CA GLY A 204 -40.77 27.95 31.25
C GLY A 204 -41.36 26.97 32.27
N ASP A 205 -41.40 27.39 33.53
CA ASP A 205 -42.14 26.72 34.62
C ASP A 205 -43.61 26.49 34.25
N GLN A 206 -44.06 25.23 34.25
CA GLN A 206 -45.43 24.84 34.62
C GLN A 206 -45.39 23.49 35.36
N ASP A 207 -45.35 23.58 36.69
CA ASP A 207 -45.69 22.50 37.60
C ASP A 207 -47.17 22.09 37.43
N MET A 208 -47.45 20.79 37.33
CA MET A 208 -48.64 20.18 37.93
C MET A 208 -48.36 18.71 38.25
N GLU A 209 -48.39 18.42 39.54
CA GLU A 209 -48.24 17.11 40.16
C GLU A 209 -49.30 16.09 39.70
N GLY A 210 -48.83 14.84 39.54
CA GLY A 210 -49.50 13.62 40.05
C GLY A 210 -50.85 13.20 39.45
N MET A 211 -50.89 12.03 38.81
CA MET A 211 -51.60 10.85 39.36
C MET A 211 -51.57 9.63 38.42
N VAL A 212 -51.11 8.52 39.02
CA VAL A 212 -51.67 7.16 38.94
C VAL A 212 -51.48 6.31 37.67
N PHE A 213 -50.89 5.14 37.93
CA PHE A 213 -50.83 3.95 37.09
C PHE A 213 -52.22 3.40 36.73
N SER A 214 -52.50 3.25 35.43
CA SER A 214 -52.99 2.03 34.77
C SER A 214 -52.97 2.21 33.26
#